data_AF-U1H146-F1
#
_entry.id   AF-U1H146-F1
#
_cell.length_a   1.000
_cell.length_b   1.000
_cell.length_c   1.000
_cell.angle_alpha   90.00
_cell.angle_beta   90.00
_cell.angle_gamma   90.00
#
_symmetry.space_group_name_H-M   'P 1'
#
loop_
_entity.id
_entity.type
_entity.pdbx_description
1 polymer ?
#
loop_
_entity_poly.entity_id
_entity_poly.type
_entity_poly.pdbx_seq_one_letter_code
_entity_poly.pdbx_strand_id
1 'polypeptide(L)'
;MEDKGYHYILDVILSDINFLKNDKLLETFFLKVLSKTKFNTIGFLSHKFTTKGEGVTGIFLLSESHLSYHTYPEKKLFEHRYLYLWK
;
A
#
# COMPACT_ATOMS: atom_id res chain seq x y z
N MET A 1 -21.81 16.64 13.53
CA MET A 1 -20.40 16.20 13.47
C MET A 1 -20.20 15.64 12.08
N GLU A 2 -19.25 16.17 11.31
CA GLU A 2 -18.92 15.64 9.98
C GLU A 2 -17.79 14.63 10.13
N ASP A 3 -18.15 13.35 10.21
CA ASP A 3 -17.23 12.22 10.20
C ASP A 3 -16.67 12.02 8.78
N LYS A 4 -15.85 12.96 8.31
CA LYS A 4 -15.31 12.94 6.95
C LYS A 4 -13.97 12.21 6.91
N GLY A 5 -14.05 10.93 6.59
CA GLY A 5 -12.90 10.15 6.12
C GLY A 5 -12.57 10.49 4.67
N TYR A 6 -11.31 10.78 4.35
CA TYR A 6 -10.87 10.86 2.94
C TYR A 6 -10.40 9.51 2.47
N HIS A 7 -10.79 9.13 1.27
CA HIS A 7 -10.39 7.88 0.66
C HIS A 7 -9.82 8.13 -0.74
N TYR A 8 -8.52 7.88 -0.88
CA TYR A 8 -7.78 8.02 -2.14
C TYR A 8 -7.56 6.65 -2.80
N ILE A 9 -7.91 6.56 -4.08
CA ILE A 9 -7.59 5.46 -4.98
C ILE A 9 -6.63 6.00 -6.04
N LEU A 10 -5.48 5.34 -6.20
CA LEU A 10 -4.43 5.79 -7.11
C LEU A 10 -3.92 4.62 -7.95
N ASP A 11 -3.97 4.80 -9.26
CA ASP A 11 -3.26 3.95 -10.22
C ASP A 11 -1.93 4.62 -10.57
N VAL A 12 -0.83 3.96 -10.25
CA VAL A 12 0.52 4.48 -10.48
C VAL A 12 1.26 3.55 -11.44
N ILE A 13 1.82 4.13 -12.49
CA ILE A 13 2.64 3.38 -13.45
C ILE A 13 4.10 3.55 -13.05
N LEU A 14 4.79 2.44 -12.77
CA LEU A 14 6.18 2.42 -12.37
C LEU A 14 6.97 1.50 -13.29
N SER A 15 8.12 1.98 -13.76
CA SER A 15 9.04 1.19 -14.60
C SER A 15 9.93 0.25 -13.80
N ASP A 16 10.04 0.44 -12.48
CA ASP A 16 10.89 -0.39 -11.61
C ASP A 16 10.18 -1.68 -11.18
N ILE A 17 10.32 -2.71 -12.02
CA ILE A 17 9.76 -4.04 -11.78
C ILE A 17 10.33 -4.69 -10.52
N ASN A 18 11.60 -4.42 -10.18
CA ASN A 18 12.24 -5.03 -9.02
C ASN A 18 11.65 -4.47 -7.72
N PHE A 19 11.34 -3.17 -7.70
CA PHE A 19 10.58 -2.56 -6.61
C PHE A 19 9.20 -3.20 -6.45
N LEU A 20 8.47 -3.40 -7.56
CA LEU A 20 7.12 -3.99 -7.53
C LEU A 20 7.09 -5.43 -7.00
N LYS A 21 8.19 -6.18 -7.14
CA LYS A 21 8.32 -7.58 -6.69
C LYS A 21 8.88 -7.72 -5.28
N ASN A 22 9.30 -6.63 -4.64
CA ASN A 22 10.05 -6.67 -3.40
C ASN A 22 9.16 -6.22 -2.23
N ASP A 23 8.61 -7.20 -1.53
CA ASP A 23 7.74 -7.02 -0.37
C ASP A 23 8.40 -6.19 0.74
N LYS A 24 9.68 -6.42 1.03
CA LYS A 24 10.40 -5.67 2.06
C LYS A 24 10.66 -4.21 1.66
N LEU A 25 10.96 -3.95 0.39
CA LEU A 25 11.12 -2.58 -0.11
C LEU A 25 9.79 -1.83 -0.10
N LEU A 26 8.71 -2.48 -0.50
CA LEU A 26 7.35 -1.91 -0.47
C LEU A 26 6.91 -1.61 0.96
N GLU A 27 7.10 -2.55 1.89
CA GLU A 27 6.84 -2.35 3.31
C GLU A 27 7.62 -1.16 3.86
N THR A 28 8.94 -1.13 3.65
CA THR A 28 9.81 -0.04 4.13
C THR A 28 9.42 1.31 3.54
N PHE A 29 9.04 1.33 2.26
CA PHE A 29 8.56 2.53 1.58
C PHE A 29 7.29 3.06 2.23
N PHE A 30 6.28 2.22 2.42
CA PHE A 30 5.01 2.65 3.02
C PHE A 30 5.13 3.00 4.49
N LEU A 31 5.97 2.28 5.26
CA LEU A 31 6.30 2.68 6.64
C LEU A 31 6.94 4.07 6.68
N LYS A 32 7.81 4.40 5.73
CA LYS A 32 8.42 5.75 5.61
C LYS A 32 7.41 6.82 5.18
N VAL A 33 6.38 6.45 4.43
CA VAL A 33 5.27 7.36 4.12
C VAL A 33 4.44 7.60 5.37
N LEU A 34 4.00 6.52 6.04
CA LEU A 34 3.20 6.57 7.26
C LEU A 34 3.92 7.33 8.40
N SER A 35 5.23 7.19 8.54
CA SER A 35 6.00 7.92 9.56
C SER A 35 6.04 9.44 9.35
N LYS A 36 5.72 9.92 8.15
CA LYS A 36 5.55 11.37 7.85
C LYS A 36 4.12 11.86 8.03
N THR A 37 3.19 10.96 8.36
CA THR A 37 1.78 11.27 8.61
C THR A 37 1.49 11.20 10.11
N LYS A 38 0.25 11.51 10.49
CA LYS A 38 -0.23 11.35 11.86
C LYS A 38 -0.95 10.01 12.09
N PHE A 39 -0.90 9.08 11.14
CA PHE A 39 -1.58 7.79 11.27
C PHE A 39 -0.87 6.88 12.25
N ASN A 40 -1.67 6.25 13.10
CA ASN A 40 -1.20 5.19 13.98
C ASN A 40 -1.41 3.84 13.28
N THR A 41 -0.32 3.08 13.10
CA THR A 41 -0.35 1.74 12.51
C THR A 41 -0.55 0.72 13.61
N ILE A 42 -1.62 -0.07 13.53
CA ILE A 42 -1.91 -1.18 14.47
C ILE A 42 -1.22 -2.46 14.01
N GLY A 43 -1.13 -2.67 12.70
CA GLY A 43 -0.56 -3.90 12.16
C GLY A 43 -0.26 -3.81 10.68
N PHE A 44 0.49 -4.79 10.19
CA PHE A 44 0.84 -4.93 8.79
C PHE A 44 0.76 -6.41 8.39
N LEU A 45 0.20 -6.67 7.22
CA LEU A 45 0.19 -7.96 6.58
C LEU A 45 0.61 -7.80 5.12
N SER A 46 1.51 -8.65 4.67
CA SER A 46 1.89 -8.74 3.26
C SER A 46 1.83 -10.17 2.76
N HIS A 47 1.57 -10.28 1.46
CA HIS A 47 1.66 -11.52 0.73
C HIS A 47 2.35 -11.27 -0.60
N LYS A 48 3.50 -11.92 -0.80
CA LYS A 48 4.20 -11.96 -2.07
C LYS A 48 3.76 -13.17 -2.86
N PHE A 49 3.22 -12.94 -4.05
CA PHE A 49 2.88 -14.01 -4.98
C PHE A 49 4.17 -14.56 -5.59
N THR A 50 4.33 -15.88 -5.56
CA THR A 50 5.51 -16.58 -6.10
C THR A 50 5.22 -17.28 -7.43
N THR A 51 3.95 -17.33 -7.84
CA THR A 51 3.50 -17.89 -9.11
C THR A 51 2.85 -16.79 -9.95
N LYS A 52 3.10 -16.79 -11.27
CA LYS A 52 2.55 -15.88 -12.30
C LYS A 52 2.35 -14.41 -11.84
N GLY A 53 3.25 -13.52 -12.29
CA GLY A 53 3.17 -12.07 -12.05
C GLY A 53 4.15 -11.57 -10.99
N GLU A 54 4.44 -12.39 -9.97
CA GLU A 54 5.40 -12.09 -8.88
C GLU A 54 5.09 -10.79 -8.10
N GLY A 55 3.83 -10.36 -8.12
CA GLY A 55 3.38 -9.17 -7.43
C GLY A 55 3.34 -9.33 -5.90
N VAL A 56 3.01 -8.23 -5.24
CA VAL A 56 2.90 -8.13 -3.79
C VAL A 56 1.60 -7.43 -3.45
N THR A 57 0.84 -8.04 -2.54
CA THR A 57 -0.27 -7.37 -1.84
C THR A 57 0.20 -7.05 -0.43
N GLY A 58 -0.06 -5.83 0.03
CA GLY A 58 0.16 -5.46 1.42
C GLY A 58 -0.97 -4.59 1.96
N ILE A 59 -1.24 -4.72 3.25
CA ILE A 59 -2.21 -3.92 3.99
C ILE A 59 -1.64 -3.51 5.34
N PHE A 60 -1.67 -2.21 5.61
CA PHE A 60 -1.45 -1.64 6.92
C PHE A 60 -2.80 -1.33 7.54
N LEU A 61 -3.04 -1.90 8.72
CA LEU A 61 -4.18 -1.57 9.56
C LEU A 61 -3.84 -0.30 10.31
N LEU A 62 -4.66 0.73 10.13
CA LEU A 62 -4.55 1.99 10.84
C LEU A 62 -5.68 2.07 11.88
N SER A 63 -5.53 2.91 12.90
CA SER A 63 -6.48 2.97 14.03
C SER A 63 -7.97 3.03 13.65
N GLU A 64 -8.31 3.68 12.54
CA GLU A 64 -9.70 3.90 12.12
C GLU A 64 -9.89 3.59 10.62
N SER A 65 -8.97 2.79 10.04
CA SER A 65 -8.64 2.92 8.62
C SER A 65 -7.74 1.79 8.10
N HIS A 66 -7.38 1.83 6.81
CA HIS A 66 -6.28 1.06 6.25
C HIS A 66 -5.52 1.82 5.14
N LEU A 67 -4.30 1.37 4.87
CA LEU A 67 -3.50 1.65 3.68
C LEU A 67 -3.23 0.32 2.99
N SER A 68 -3.67 0.10 1.76
CA SER A 68 -3.36 -1.15 1.02
C SER A 68 -2.79 -0.92 -0.36
N TYR A 69 -2.03 -1.90 -0.86
CA TYR A 69 -1.43 -1.85 -2.17
C TYR A 69 -1.40 -3.22 -2.84
N HIS A 70 -1.46 -3.20 -4.16
CA HIS A 70 -1.36 -4.36 -5.04
C HIS A 70 -0.41 -4.03 -6.18
N THR A 71 0.58 -4.88 -6.41
CA THR A 71 1.51 -4.70 -7.52
C THR A 71 1.26 -5.72 -8.61
N TYR A 72 1.40 -5.29 -9.85
CA TYR A 72 1.30 -6.12 -11.06
C TYR A 72 2.56 -5.92 -11.91
N PRO A 73 3.70 -6.53 -11.53
CA PRO A 73 4.98 -6.37 -12.23
C PRO A 73 4.90 -6.70 -13.72
N GLU A 74 4.06 -7.66 -14.11
CA GLU A 74 3.82 -8.07 -15.49
C GLU A 74 3.11 -7.01 -16.34
N LYS A 75 2.33 -6.13 -15.72
CA LYS A 75 1.65 -5.00 -16.38
C LYS A 75 2.38 -3.68 -16.21
N LYS A 76 3.48 -3.65 -15.44
CA LYS A 76 4.16 -2.43 -14.97
C LYS A 76 3.22 -1.46 -14.22
N LEU A 77 2.19 -2.02 -13.58
CA LEU A 77 1.16 -1.27 -12.87
C LEU A 77 1.30 -1.49 -11.37
N PHE A 78 1.29 -0.40 -10.62
CA PHE A 78 1.19 -0.37 -9.17
C PHE A 78 -0.17 0.23 -8.82
N GLU A 79 -1.04 -0.56 -8.21
CA GLU A 79 -2.38 -0.11 -7.82
C GLU A 79 -2.42 0.08 -6.30
N HIS A 80 -2.58 1.32 -5.86
CA HIS A 80 -2.77 1.63 -4.46
C HIS A 80 -4.27 1.63 -4.16
N ARG A 81 -4.70 0.74 -3.26
CA ARG A 81 -6.09 0.65 -2.89
C ARG A 81 -6.27 1.10 -1.45
N TYR A 82 -7.01 2.19 -1.30
CA TYR A 82 -7.51 2.75 -0.06
C TYR A 82 -6.46 3.25 0.93
N LEU A 83 -6.39 4.56 1.09
CA LEU A 83 -5.94 5.23 2.31
C LEU A 83 -7.16 5.85 2.98
N TYR A 84 -7.63 5.29 4.10
CA TYR A 84 -8.69 5.92 4.90
C TYR A 84 -8.04 6.96 5.84
N LEU A 85 -8.36 8.24 5.69
CA LEU A 85 -7.87 9.28 6.60
C LEU A 85 -9.02 9.73 7.50
N TRP A 86 -9.11 9.25 8.72
CA TRP A 86 -9.95 9.89 9.76
C TRP A 86 -9.10 10.90 10.54
N LYS A 87 -9.74 11.99 10.97
CA LYS A 87 -9.19 12.96 11.92
C LYS A 87 -10.31 13.49 12.80
#